data_AF-A0A519YTZ9-F1
#
_entry.id   AF-A0A519YTZ9-F1
#
_cell.length_a   1.000
_cell.length_b   1.000
_cell.length_c   1.000
_cell.angle_alpha   90.00
_cell.angle_beta   90.00
_cell.angle_gamma   90.00
#
_symmetry.space_group_name_H-M   'P 1'
#
loop_
_entity.id
_entity.type
_entity.pdbx_description
1 polymer ?
#
loop_
_entity_poly.entity_id
_entity_poly.type
_entity_poly.pdbx_seq_one_letter_code
_entity_poly.pdbx_strand_id
1 'polypeptide(L)'
;LYVIITLVLTGMVSYKELGVGDPLSFVFAKVGLPRLSALVAVSAVFAMASVLLVFQLGQPRIWLTMSRDGLLPPVFAKVHPKFHTPSFSTIITGIFVGVPALFLNMDLVVDLTSIGTLFAFALVCGGILIIDPYGKSDARFTVPYISGRWLVPLLLVGAGYLLWHYDHDMVTKLISDVDGTTARLTHAGYYGVFRHQIPYLVFILASLVLMVVTFQKKLSLLPVLGLLTNMYLMTQLGINNWTMFLIWLLIGLAIYFTYGYKHSKLNKAAVG
;
A
#
# COMPACT_ATOMS: atom_id res chain seq x y z
N LEU A 1 15.11 4.57 -14.05
CA LEU A 1 16.02 3.51 -13.57
C LEU A 1 15.33 2.15 -13.51
N TYR A 2 14.32 1.93 -12.66
CA TYR A 2 13.66 0.62 -12.53
C TYR A 2 13.16 0.03 -13.85
N VAL A 3 12.49 0.83 -14.69
CA VAL A 3 12.04 0.40 -16.03
C VAL A 3 13.19 -0.11 -16.90
N ILE A 4 14.32 0.59 -16.88
CA ILE A 4 15.51 0.23 -17.66
C ILE A 4 16.11 -1.08 -17.13
N ILE A 5 16.22 -1.23 -15.80
CA ILE A 5 16.73 -2.46 -15.19
C ILE A 5 15.85 -3.65 -15.57
N THR A 6 14.52 -3.52 -15.43
CA THR A 6 13.59 -4.59 -15.80
C THR A 6 13.74 -4.98 -17.27
N LEU A 7 13.78 -4.00 -18.17
CA LEU A 7 13.92 -4.24 -19.61
C LEU A 7 15.23 -4.96 -19.94
N VAL A 8 16.35 -4.53 -19.33
CA VAL A 8 17.66 -5.16 -19.51
C VAL A 8 17.65 -6.60 -18.99
N LEU A 9 17.13 -6.85 -17.79
CA LEU A 9 17.11 -8.21 -17.21
C LEU A 9 16.26 -9.17 -18.03
N THR A 10 15.04 -8.76 -18.42
CA THR A 10 14.16 -9.58 -19.26
C THR A 10 14.69 -9.76 -20.68
N GLY A 11 15.53 -8.83 -21.15
CA GLY A 11 16.24 -8.96 -22.43
C GLY A 11 17.42 -9.93 -22.36
N MET A 12 18.07 -10.08 -21.20
CA MET A 12 19.21 -10.98 -21.00
C MET A 12 18.80 -12.42 -20.71
N VAL A 13 17.74 -12.64 -19.91
CA VAL A 13 17.30 -13.95 -19.46
C VAL A 13 15.77 -14.04 -19.50
N SER A 14 15.25 -15.22 -19.82
CA SER A 14 13.81 -15.47 -19.88
C SER A 14 13.13 -15.15 -18.55
N TYR A 15 12.02 -14.43 -18.60
CA TYR A 15 11.23 -14.04 -17.43
C TYR A 15 10.77 -15.23 -16.57
N LYS A 16 10.68 -16.43 -17.16
CA LYS A 16 10.31 -17.67 -16.45
C LYS A 16 11.35 -18.14 -15.44
N GLU A 17 12.60 -17.68 -15.57
CA GLU A 17 13.73 -18.10 -14.74
C GLU A 17 14.12 -17.05 -13.70
N LEU A 18 13.49 -15.87 -13.72
CA LEU A 18 13.81 -14.74 -12.83
C LEU A 18 13.14 -14.85 -11.44
N GLY A 19 12.35 -15.88 -11.17
CA GLY A 19 11.69 -16.14 -9.89
C GLY A 19 12.63 -16.67 -8.80
N VAL A 20 13.79 -16.05 -8.64
CA VAL A 20 14.83 -16.41 -7.65
C VAL A 20 15.02 -15.28 -6.64
N GLY A 21 15.59 -15.59 -5.47
CA GLY A 21 15.76 -14.61 -4.40
C GLY A 21 16.70 -13.43 -4.73
N ASP A 22 17.68 -13.62 -5.63
CA ASP A 22 18.54 -12.56 -6.15
C ASP A 22 18.60 -12.60 -7.68
N PRO A 23 17.62 -11.99 -8.38
CA PRO A 23 17.54 -12.03 -9.83
C PRO A 23 18.72 -11.33 -10.52
N LEU A 24 19.26 -10.27 -9.92
CA LEU A 24 20.36 -9.50 -10.50
C LEU A 24 21.64 -10.33 -10.54
N SER A 25 22.02 -10.93 -9.41
CA SER A 25 23.21 -11.80 -9.35
C SER A 25 23.05 -13.03 -10.26
N PHE A 26 21.86 -13.64 -10.27
CA PHE A 26 21.55 -14.81 -11.09
C PHE A 26 21.74 -14.54 -12.60
N VAL A 27 21.24 -13.41 -13.10
CA VAL A 27 21.36 -13.06 -14.52
C VAL A 27 22.83 -12.90 -14.94
N PHE A 28 23.64 -12.20 -14.15
CA PHE A 28 25.06 -12.00 -14.48
C PHE A 28 25.87 -13.30 -14.39
N ALA A 29 25.54 -14.20 -13.46
CA ALA A 29 26.15 -15.51 -13.38
C ALA A 29 25.80 -16.37 -14.61
N LYS A 30 24.53 -16.36 -15.04
CA LYS A 30 24.05 -17.13 -16.20
C LYS A 30 24.63 -16.66 -17.54
N VAL A 31 24.89 -15.36 -17.68
CA VAL A 31 25.49 -14.76 -18.89
C VAL A 31 27.03 -14.91 -18.91
N GLY A 32 27.62 -15.63 -17.96
CA GLY A 32 29.06 -15.93 -17.94
C GLY A 32 29.92 -14.78 -17.37
N LEU A 33 29.33 -13.87 -16.58
CA LEU A 33 30.00 -12.74 -15.95
C LEU A 33 30.03 -12.87 -14.40
N PRO A 34 30.67 -13.92 -13.84
CA PRO A 34 30.62 -14.21 -12.40
C PRO A 34 31.28 -13.12 -11.54
N ARG A 35 32.29 -12.40 -12.07
CA ARG A 35 32.92 -11.27 -11.37
C ARG A 35 31.94 -10.11 -11.15
N LEU A 36 31.08 -9.84 -12.13
CA LEU A 36 30.05 -8.80 -12.02
C LEU A 36 28.92 -9.26 -11.09
N SER A 37 28.50 -10.52 -11.16
CA SER A 37 27.54 -11.11 -10.20
C SER A 37 28.01 -10.94 -8.76
N ALA A 38 29.27 -11.27 -8.45
CA ALA A 38 29.83 -11.10 -7.11
C ALA A 38 29.86 -9.62 -6.66
N LEU A 39 30.25 -8.70 -7.54
CA LEU A 39 30.23 -7.26 -7.25
C LEU A 39 28.82 -6.76 -6.93
N VAL A 40 27.83 -7.18 -7.73
CA VAL A 40 26.42 -6.81 -7.54
C VAL A 40 25.88 -7.37 -6.23
N ALA A 41 26.11 -8.65 -5.94
CA ALA A 41 25.68 -9.28 -4.69
C ALA A 41 26.25 -8.57 -3.46
N VAL A 42 27.55 -8.25 -3.45
CA VAL A 42 28.19 -7.50 -2.36
C VAL A 42 27.57 -6.11 -2.21
N SER A 43 27.37 -5.39 -3.33
CA SER A 43 26.73 -4.07 -3.30
C SER A 43 25.29 -4.12 -2.77
N ALA A 44 24.55 -5.19 -3.07
CA ALA A 44 23.19 -5.39 -2.62
C ALA A 44 23.13 -5.56 -1.10
N VAL A 45 24.09 -6.28 -0.49
CA VAL A 45 24.16 -6.42 0.97
C VAL A 45 24.35 -5.07 1.66
N PHE A 46 25.27 -4.23 1.17
CA PHE A 46 25.48 -2.89 1.71
C PHE A 46 24.25 -1.98 1.52
N ALA A 47 23.60 -2.05 0.35
CA ALA A 47 22.39 -1.30 0.07
C ALA A 47 21.23 -1.72 0.98
N MET A 48 21.01 -3.02 1.17
CA MET A 48 19.98 -3.56 2.06
C MET A 48 20.21 -3.15 3.52
N ALA A 49 21.46 -3.18 3.99
CA ALA A 49 21.80 -2.71 5.33
C ALA A 49 21.46 -1.22 5.53
N SER A 50 21.75 -0.37 4.53
CA SER A 50 21.40 1.05 4.57
C SER A 50 19.89 1.28 4.60
N VAL A 51 19.14 0.60 3.74
CA VAL A 51 17.67 0.71 3.67
C VAL A 51 17.03 0.28 5.00
N LEU A 52 17.51 -0.81 5.59
CA LEU A 52 17.05 -1.30 6.89
C LEU A 52 17.28 -0.25 8.00
N LEU A 53 18.44 0.39 8.04
CA LEU A 53 18.74 1.45 9.00
C LEU A 53 17.80 2.64 8.86
N VAL A 54 17.50 3.08 7.63
CA VAL A 54 16.58 4.20 7.38
C VAL A 54 15.17 3.87 7.88
N PHE A 55 14.65 2.67 7.60
CA PHE A 55 13.35 2.25 8.09
C PHE A 55 13.31 2.11 9.62
N GLN A 56 14.36 1.58 10.23
CA GLN A 56 14.44 1.41 11.69
C GLN A 56 14.55 2.75 12.43
N LEU A 57 15.11 3.80 11.81
CA LEU A 57 15.15 5.15 12.38
C LEU A 57 13.85 5.91 12.18
N GLY A 58 13.07 5.58 11.14
CA GLY A 58 11.76 6.19 10.87
C GLY A 58 10.70 5.82 11.91
N GLN A 59 10.53 4.52 12.18
CA GLN A 59 9.44 4.02 13.04
C GLN A 59 9.42 4.63 14.47
N PRO A 60 10.55 4.71 15.22
CA PRO A 60 10.55 5.27 16.56
C PRO A 60 10.14 6.74 16.62
N ARG A 61 10.37 7.52 15.55
CA ARG A 61 10.00 8.94 15.47
C ARG A 61 8.48 9.11 15.33
N ILE A 62 7.85 8.24 14.57
CA ILE A 62 6.39 8.23 14.43
C ILE A 62 5.76 7.87 15.78
N TRP A 63 6.28 6.88 16.50
CA TRP A 63 5.79 6.55 17.84
C TRP A 63 6.03 7.65 18.88
N LEU A 64 7.18 8.34 18.80
CA LEU A 64 7.49 9.50 19.65
C LEU A 64 6.45 10.62 19.47
N THR A 65 6.12 10.97 18.23
CA THR A 65 5.13 12.02 17.92
C THR A 65 3.72 11.59 18.32
N MET A 66 3.30 10.38 17.97
CA MET A 66 2.00 9.84 18.39
C MET A 66 1.84 9.78 19.92
N SER A 67 2.89 9.41 20.66
CA SER A 67 2.87 9.40 22.12
C SER A 67 2.79 10.82 22.70
N ARG A 68 3.48 11.79 22.09
CA ARG A 68 3.37 13.21 22.47
C ARG A 68 1.97 13.77 22.24
N ASP A 69 1.24 13.26 21.25
CA ASP A 69 -0.16 13.62 20.98
C ASP A 69 -1.16 12.90 21.91
N GLY A 70 -0.68 11.98 22.75
CA GLY A 70 -1.49 11.20 23.70
C GLY A 70 -2.13 9.95 23.09
N LEU A 71 -1.78 9.58 21.86
CA LEU A 71 -2.31 8.40 21.16
C LEU A 71 -1.65 7.09 21.59
N LEU A 72 -0.42 7.15 22.12
CA LEU A 72 0.34 6.01 22.63
C LEU A 72 0.83 6.27 24.07
N PRO A 73 1.06 5.22 24.88
CA PRO A 73 1.57 5.36 26.25
C PRO A 73 2.80 6.26 26.35
N PRO A 74 2.94 7.08 27.42
CA PRO A 74 4.00 8.09 27.53
C PRO A 74 5.42 7.52 27.55
N VAL A 75 5.56 6.20 27.76
CA VAL A 75 6.85 5.49 27.70
C VAL A 75 7.49 5.62 26.31
N PHE A 76 6.68 5.67 25.25
CA PHE A 76 7.16 5.86 23.87
C PHE A 76 7.65 7.29 23.59
N ALA A 77 7.29 8.27 24.44
CA ALA A 77 7.77 9.65 24.37
C ALA A 77 9.10 9.87 25.12
N LYS A 78 9.58 8.90 25.89
CA LYS A 78 10.78 9.03 26.73
C LYS A 78 12.04 9.08 25.87
N VAL A 79 12.78 10.18 25.96
CA VAL A 79 14.05 10.40 25.26
C VAL A 79 15.22 10.14 26.22
N HIS A 80 16.26 9.46 25.73
CA HIS A 80 17.45 9.17 26.53
C HIS A 80 18.27 10.45 26.82
N PRO A 81 18.66 10.74 28.07
CA PRO A 81 19.29 12.02 28.44
C PRO A 81 20.66 12.26 27.79
N LYS A 82 21.46 11.21 27.56
CA LYS A 82 22.79 11.32 26.93
C LYS A 82 22.78 11.30 25.40
N PHE A 83 21.91 10.49 24.80
CA PHE A 83 21.93 10.18 23.36
C PHE A 83 20.83 10.92 22.60
N HIS A 84 19.87 11.54 23.29
CA HIS A 84 18.75 12.27 22.69
C HIS A 84 17.92 11.43 21.69
N THR A 85 17.93 10.11 21.85
CA THR A 85 17.17 9.15 21.04
C THR A 85 16.02 8.52 21.83
N PRO A 86 14.91 8.13 21.16
CA PRO A 86 13.80 7.42 21.79
C PRO A 86 14.17 5.94 22.03
N SER A 87 15.02 5.68 23.03
CA SER A 87 15.64 4.37 23.24
C SER A 87 14.63 3.23 23.43
N PHE A 88 13.55 3.47 24.19
CA PHE A 88 12.50 2.46 24.40
C PHE A 88 11.80 2.08 23.10
N SER A 89 11.40 3.08 22.30
CA SER A 89 10.77 2.87 20.99
C SER A 89 11.71 2.14 20.02
N THR A 90 13.00 2.47 20.01
CA THR A 90 13.99 1.79 19.16
C THR A 90 14.14 0.31 19.52
N ILE A 91 14.19 -0.03 20.81
CA ILE A 91 14.33 -1.44 21.23
C ILE A 91 13.05 -2.22 20.88
N ILE A 92 11.87 -1.68 21.17
CA ILE A 92 10.60 -2.35 20.86
C ILE A 92 10.42 -2.53 19.36
N THR A 93 10.68 -1.50 18.54
CA THR A 93 10.61 -1.63 17.07
C THR A 93 11.57 -2.72 16.57
N GLY A 94 12.80 -2.79 17.10
CA GLY A 94 13.78 -3.80 16.71
C GLY A 94 13.32 -5.22 17.04
N ILE A 95 12.75 -5.43 18.24
CA ILE A 95 12.18 -6.73 18.63
C ILE A 95 10.96 -7.07 17.76
N PHE A 96 10.07 -6.10 17.54
CA PHE A 96 8.84 -6.28 16.79
C PHE A 96 9.06 -6.55 15.30
N VAL A 97 10.15 -6.04 14.71
CA VAL A 97 10.55 -6.35 13.33
C VAL A 97 11.39 -7.63 13.29
N GLY A 98 12.35 -7.77 14.21
CA GLY A 98 13.33 -8.85 14.21
C GLY A 98 12.72 -10.22 14.51
N VAL A 99 11.79 -10.32 15.46
CA VAL A 99 11.19 -11.62 15.82
C VAL A 99 10.34 -12.17 14.67
N PRO A 100 9.38 -11.44 14.08
CA PRO A 100 8.62 -11.95 12.94
C PRO A 100 9.47 -12.20 11.70
N ALA A 101 10.55 -11.43 11.48
CA ALA A 101 11.46 -11.66 10.35
C ALA A 101 12.13 -13.04 10.37
N LEU A 102 12.23 -13.71 11.53
CA LEU A 102 12.77 -15.07 11.63
C LEU A 102 11.78 -16.17 11.22
N PHE A 103 10.47 -15.88 11.22
CA PHE A 103 9.42 -16.89 11.06
C PHE A 103 8.48 -16.62 9.88
N LEU A 104 8.40 -15.39 9.39
CA LEU A 104 7.48 -15.01 8.33
C LEU A 104 8.10 -15.17 6.94
N ASN A 105 7.27 -15.57 5.98
CA ASN A 105 7.64 -15.64 4.57
C ASN A 105 7.76 -14.22 3.98
N MET A 106 8.79 -13.99 3.16
CA MET A 106 9.03 -12.72 2.47
C MET A 106 7.82 -12.27 1.64
N ASP A 107 7.19 -13.18 0.89
CA ASP A 107 6.05 -12.84 0.02
C ASP A 107 4.88 -12.27 0.84
N LEU A 108 4.59 -12.90 1.98
CA LEU A 108 3.55 -12.45 2.89
C LEU A 108 3.86 -11.08 3.49
N VAL A 109 5.12 -10.81 3.85
CA VAL A 109 5.53 -9.52 4.43
C VAL A 109 5.51 -8.41 3.37
N VAL A 110 5.92 -8.71 2.14
CA VAL A 110 5.86 -7.77 1.01
C VAL A 110 4.41 -7.41 0.68
N ASP A 111 3.53 -8.40 0.64
CA ASP A 111 2.11 -8.19 0.38
C ASP A 111 1.43 -7.39 1.49
N LEU A 112 1.71 -7.71 2.77
CA LEU A 112 1.16 -7.00 3.93
C LEU A 112 1.68 -5.55 3.99
N THR A 113 2.94 -5.32 3.63
CA THR A 113 3.50 -3.97 3.57
C THR A 113 2.87 -3.17 2.43
N SER A 114 2.68 -3.80 1.27
CA SER A 114 2.10 -3.16 0.09
C SER A 114 0.65 -2.74 0.32
N ILE A 115 -0.20 -3.61 0.88
CA ILE A 115 -1.59 -3.23 1.17
C ILE A 115 -1.67 -2.08 2.19
N GLY A 116 -0.79 -2.07 3.20
CA GLY A 116 -0.73 -1.02 4.21
C GLY A 116 -0.30 0.33 3.65
N THR A 117 0.74 0.37 2.81
CA THR A 117 1.22 1.61 2.18
C THR A 117 0.23 2.16 1.16
N LEU A 118 -0.35 1.30 0.32
CA LEU A 118 -1.40 1.68 -0.63
C LEU A 118 -2.63 2.24 0.09
N PHE A 119 -3.04 1.62 1.21
CA PHE A 119 -4.15 2.13 2.02
C PHE A 119 -3.83 3.50 2.63
N ALA A 120 -2.63 3.68 3.19
CA ALA A 120 -2.22 4.97 3.74
C ALA A 120 -2.20 6.07 2.66
N PHE A 121 -1.69 5.77 1.46
CA PHE A 121 -1.71 6.71 0.33
C PHE A 121 -3.13 6.99 -0.16
N ALA A 122 -4.00 5.99 -0.20
CA ALA A 122 -5.42 6.19 -0.52
C ALA A 122 -6.08 7.14 0.50
N LEU A 123 -5.84 6.97 1.80
CA LEU A 123 -6.34 7.88 2.83
C LEU A 123 -5.80 9.31 2.69
N VAL A 124 -4.51 9.47 2.38
CA VAL A 124 -3.91 10.79 2.15
C VAL A 124 -4.52 11.47 0.92
N CYS A 125 -4.64 10.75 -0.21
CA CYS A 125 -5.29 11.26 -1.41
C CYS A 125 -6.76 11.63 -1.16
N GLY A 126 -7.51 10.79 -0.45
CA GLY A 126 -8.89 11.07 -0.05
C GLY A 126 -8.99 12.26 0.91
N GLY A 127 -8.06 12.40 1.86
CA GLY A 127 -7.99 13.52 2.79
C GLY A 127 -7.76 14.86 2.09
N ILE A 128 -6.88 14.88 1.08
CA ILE A 128 -6.65 16.08 0.26
C ILE A 128 -7.94 16.50 -0.47
N LEU A 129 -8.74 15.55 -0.97
CA LEU A 129 -10.03 15.86 -1.63
C LEU A 129 -11.07 16.47 -0.68
N ILE A 130 -10.94 16.25 0.62
CA ILE A 130 -11.82 16.84 1.64
C ILE A 130 -11.30 18.22 2.07
N ILE A 131 -9.98 18.34 2.30
CA ILE A 131 -9.36 19.56 2.86
C ILE A 131 -9.19 20.65 1.79
N ASP A 132 -8.71 20.29 0.61
CA ASP A 132 -8.48 21.24 -0.49
C ASP A 132 -8.94 20.67 -1.85
N PRO A 133 -10.27 20.56 -2.07
CA PRO A 133 -10.82 19.98 -3.30
C PRO A 133 -10.46 20.76 -4.58
N TYR A 134 -10.12 22.05 -4.46
CA TYR A 134 -9.95 22.98 -5.59
C TYR A 134 -8.52 23.52 -5.73
N GLY A 135 -7.57 23.11 -4.89
CA GLY A 135 -6.18 23.58 -4.95
C GLY A 135 -6.04 25.07 -4.59
N LYS A 136 -6.91 25.57 -3.71
CA LYS A 136 -6.96 26.99 -3.30
C LYS A 136 -6.37 27.22 -1.91
N SER A 137 -5.59 26.28 -1.38
CA SER A 137 -4.94 26.44 -0.09
C SER A 137 -3.92 27.59 -0.11
N ASP A 138 -3.86 28.35 0.99
CA ASP A 138 -2.81 29.33 1.29
C ASP A 138 -1.44 28.67 1.59
N ALA A 139 -1.27 27.39 1.22
CA ALA A 139 -0.04 26.66 1.40
C ALA A 139 1.11 27.30 0.61
N ARG A 140 2.32 27.27 1.19
CA ARG A 140 3.55 27.77 0.58
C ARG A 140 3.85 27.13 -0.78
N PHE A 141 3.36 25.92 -1.03
CA PHE A 141 3.47 25.20 -2.29
C PHE A 141 2.10 24.68 -2.69
N THR A 142 1.63 25.06 -3.89
CA THR A 142 0.37 24.62 -4.47
C THR A 142 0.63 23.85 -5.75
N VAL A 143 -0.19 22.81 -5.97
CA VAL A 143 -0.17 22.05 -7.23
C VAL A 143 -1.20 22.63 -8.19
N PRO A 144 -0.93 22.64 -9.51
CA PRO A 144 -1.87 23.16 -10.48
C PRO A 144 -3.18 22.38 -10.43
N TYR A 145 -4.30 23.11 -10.31
CA TYR A 145 -5.63 22.51 -10.34
C TYR A 145 -5.98 22.11 -11.78
N ILE A 146 -6.15 20.81 -11.99
CA ILE A 146 -6.69 20.24 -13.23
C ILE A 146 -8.03 19.63 -12.89
N SER A 147 -9.10 20.07 -13.56
CA SER A 147 -10.45 19.59 -13.27
C SER A 147 -10.62 18.13 -13.70
N GLY A 148 -10.92 17.24 -12.75
CA GLY A 148 -11.19 15.82 -13.03
C GLY A 148 -12.54 15.54 -13.69
N ARG A 149 -13.40 16.57 -13.85
CA ARG A 149 -14.82 16.43 -14.24
C ARG A 149 -15.04 15.54 -15.47
N TRP A 150 -14.29 15.75 -16.55
CA TRP A 150 -14.44 14.98 -17.79
C TRP A 150 -13.37 13.92 -17.94
N LEU A 151 -12.18 14.18 -17.39
CA LEU A 151 -11.03 13.30 -17.56
C LEU A 151 -11.18 12.00 -16.76
N VAL A 152 -11.73 12.05 -15.55
CA VAL A 152 -11.93 10.85 -14.71
C VAL A 152 -12.99 9.91 -15.30
N PRO A 153 -14.21 10.36 -15.68
CA PRO A 153 -15.17 9.48 -16.34
C PRO A 153 -14.64 8.94 -17.67
N LEU A 154 -13.96 9.76 -18.47
CA LEU A 154 -13.39 9.31 -19.74
C LEU A 154 -12.34 8.23 -19.53
N LEU A 155 -11.47 8.37 -18.53
CA LEU A 155 -10.48 7.35 -18.19
C LEU A 155 -11.13 6.05 -17.68
N LEU A 156 -12.15 6.13 -16.83
CA LEU A 156 -12.83 4.94 -16.31
C LEU A 156 -13.62 4.21 -17.41
N VAL A 157 -14.31 4.94 -18.29
CA VAL A 157 -15.01 4.35 -19.44
C VAL A 157 -14.00 3.76 -20.43
N GLY A 158 -12.90 4.45 -20.70
CA GLY A 158 -11.81 3.95 -21.54
C GLY A 158 -11.16 2.69 -20.97
N ALA A 159 -10.91 2.65 -19.66
CA ALA A 159 -10.41 1.47 -18.97
C ALA A 159 -11.41 0.31 -19.05
N GLY A 160 -12.71 0.56 -18.84
CA GLY A 160 -13.76 -0.45 -18.99
C GLY A 160 -13.85 -1.01 -20.41
N TYR A 161 -13.73 -0.14 -21.43
CA TYR A 161 -13.68 -0.55 -22.83
C TYR A 161 -12.45 -1.40 -23.15
N LEU A 162 -11.27 -1.00 -22.66
CA LEU A 162 -10.04 -1.77 -22.84
C LEU A 162 -10.12 -3.14 -22.16
N LEU A 163 -10.66 -3.22 -20.95
CA LEU A 163 -10.88 -4.48 -20.25
C LEU A 163 -11.84 -5.39 -21.03
N TRP A 164 -12.93 -4.84 -21.58
CA TRP A 164 -13.84 -5.61 -22.41
C TRP A 164 -13.18 -6.18 -23.67
N HIS A 165 -12.30 -5.39 -24.30
CA HIS A 165 -11.70 -5.76 -25.58
C HIS A 165 -10.47 -6.68 -25.47
N TYR A 166 -9.62 -6.46 -24.46
CA TYR A 166 -8.37 -7.20 -24.28
C TYR A 166 -8.48 -8.36 -23.28
N ASP A 167 -9.40 -8.28 -22.31
CA ASP A 167 -9.47 -9.22 -21.19
C ASP A 167 -10.93 -9.66 -20.92
N HIS A 168 -11.62 -10.05 -22.00
CA HIS A 168 -13.02 -10.49 -21.96
C HIS A 168 -13.23 -11.67 -21.01
N ASP A 169 -12.22 -12.53 -20.87
CA ASP A 169 -12.22 -13.68 -19.96
C ASP A 169 -12.28 -13.26 -18.49
N MET A 170 -11.61 -12.18 -18.10
CA MET A 170 -11.70 -11.65 -16.73
C MET A 170 -13.10 -11.12 -16.43
N VAL A 171 -13.69 -10.38 -17.37
CA VAL A 171 -15.02 -9.77 -17.22
C VAL A 171 -16.10 -10.84 -17.15
N THR A 172 -16.05 -11.83 -18.04
CA THR A 172 -17.01 -12.95 -18.04
C THR A 172 -16.89 -13.83 -16.82
N LYS A 173 -15.67 -14.11 -16.33
CA LYS A 173 -15.45 -14.81 -15.05
C LYS A 173 -16.00 -14.03 -13.86
N LEU A 174 -15.77 -12.73 -13.79
CA LEU A 174 -16.32 -11.91 -12.72
C LEU A 174 -17.85 -11.97 -12.70
N ILE A 175 -18.50 -11.86 -13.87
CA ILE A 175 -19.96 -11.95 -14.00
C ILE A 175 -20.45 -13.33 -13.61
N SER A 176 -19.84 -14.41 -14.12
CA SER A 176 -20.25 -15.78 -13.81
C SER A 176 -19.99 -16.20 -12.36
N ASP A 177 -18.95 -15.64 -11.73
CA ASP A 177 -18.65 -15.86 -10.32
C ASP A 177 -19.66 -15.12 -9.42
N VAL A 178 -20.08 -13.91 -9.81
CA VAL A 178 -21.08 -13.12 -9.08
C VAL A 178 -22.48 -13.70 -9.23
N ASP A 179 -22.85 -14.18 -10.42
CA ASP A 179 -24.13 -14.84 -10.67
C ASP A 179 -24.22 -16.26 -10.09
N GLY A 180 -23.10 -16.78 -9.55
CA GLY A 180 -23.01 -18.10 -8.95
C GLY A 180 -23.04 -19.25 -9.97
N THR A 181 -22.97 -18.96 -11.26
CA THR A 181 -22.88 -19.94 -12.35
C THR A 181 -21.59 -20.75 -12.23
N THR A 182 -20.46 -20.12 -11.89
CA THR A 182 -19.20 -20.83 -11.64
C THR A 182 -19.34 -21.80 -10.47
N ALA A 183 -19.88 -21.37 -9.32
CA ALA A 183 -20.06 -22.22 -8.14
C ALA A 183 -20.94 -23.45 -8.42
N ARG A 184 -21.96 -23.30 -9.29
CA ARG A 184 -22.82 -24.41 -9.74
C ARG A 184 -22.08 -25.39 -10.65
N LEU A 185 -21.16 -24.92 -11.49
CA LEU A 185 -20.40 -25.73 -12.45
C LEU A 185 -19.23 -26.48 -11.80
N THR A 186 -18.54 -25.89 -10.82
CA THR A 186 -17.36 -26.49 -10.18
C THR A 186 -17.68 -27.31 -8.92
N HIS A 187 -18.96 -27.44 -8.53
CA HIS A 187 -19.38 -28.02 -7.23
C HIS A 187 -18.65 -27.41 -6.01
N ALA A 188 -18.08 -26.22 -6.17
CA ALA A 188 -17.41 -25.48 -5.11
C ALA A 188 -18.44 -24.64 -4.35
N GLY A 189 -18.26 -24.49 -3.04
CA GLY A 189 -19.15 -23.64 -2.25
C GLY A 189 -19.15 -22.20 -2.78
N TYR A 190 -20.34 -21.64 -3.03
CA TYR A 190 -20.55 -20.27 -3.51
C TYR A 190 -19.74 -19.23 -2.72
N TYR A 191 -19.69 -19.39 -1.40
CA TYR A 191 -18.93 -18.52 -0.50
C TYR A 191 -17.41 -18.53 -0.77
N GLY A 192 -16.84 -19.65 -1.20
CA GLY A 192 -15.42 -19.75 -1.51
C GLY A 192 -15.05 -18.94 -2.75
N VAL A 193 -15.83 -19.10 -3.82
CA VAL A 193 -15.61 -18.41 -5.11
C VAL A 193 -15.89 -16.90 -4.98
N PHE A 194 -16.99 -16.52 -4.33
CA PHE A 194 -17.39 -15.12 -4.20
C PHE A 194 -16.41 -14.29 -3.35
N ARG A 195 -15.82 -14.87 -2.29
CA ARG A 195 -14.94 -14.14 -1.36
C ARG A 195 -13.72 -13.54 -2.05
N HIS A 196 -13.21 -14.19 -3.09
CA HIS A 196 -12.04 -13.70 -3.85
C HIS A 196 -12.37 -12.48 -4.71
N GLN A 197 -13.62 -12.28 -5.10
CA GLN A 197 -14.06 -11.18 -5.96
C GLN A 197 -14.46 -9.91 -5.18
N ILE A 198 -14.61 -10.00 -3.85
CA ILE A 198 -15.03 -8.88 -2.99
C ILE A 198 -14.18 -7.62 -3.20
N PRO A 199 -12.83 -7.67 -3.22
CA PRO A 199 -12.01 -6.47 -3.41
C PRO A 199 -12.28 -5.76 -4.75
N TYR A 200 -12.45 -6.54 -5.83
CA TYR A 200 -12.76 -6.01 -7.16
C TYR A 200 -14.13 -5.33 -7.19
N LEU A 201 -15.15 -5.93 -6.57
CA LEU A 201 -16.49 -5.34 -6.49
C LEU A 201 -16.51 -4.04 -5.70
N VAL A 202 -15.82 -4.02 -4.54
CA VAL A 202 -15.67 -2.81 -3.73
C VAL A 202 -14.96 -1.71 -4.51
N PHE A 203 -13.93 -2.05 -5.28
CA PHE A 203 -13.23 -1.10 -6.14
C PHE A 203 -14.12 -0.55 -7.26
N ILE A 204 -14.87 -1.38 -7.97
CA ILE A 204 -15.78 -0.94 -9.03
C ILE A 204 -16.83 0.02 -8.43
N LEU A 205 -17.45 -0.35 -7.31
CA LEU A 205 -18.43 0.52 -6.65
C LEU A 205 -17.79 1.85 -6.22
N ALA A 206 -16.63 1.81 -5.58
CA ALA A 206 -15.95 3.02 -5.11
C ALA A 206 -15.48 3.92 -6.25
N SER A 207 -15.00 3.34 -7.36
CA SER A 207 -14.58 4.11 -8.55
C SER A 207 -15.77 4.78 -9.24
N LEU A 208 -16.92 4.11 -9.32
CA LEU A 208 -18.17 4.70 -9.81
C LEU A 208 -18.66 5.84 -8.91
N VAL A 209 -18.60 5.67 -7.59
CA VAL A 209 -18.94 6.74 -6.64
C VAL A 209 -17.99 7.92 -6.80
N LEU A 210 -16.67 7.69 -6.86
CA LEU A 210 -15.68 8.73 -7.08
C LEU A 210 -15.85 9.43 -8.42
N MET A 211 -16.23 8.71 -9.47
CA MET A 211 -16.56 9.28 -10.78
C MET A 211 -17.71 10.29 -10.65
N VAL A 212 -18.82 9.88 -10.01
CA VAL A 212 -20.01 10.72 -9.83
C VAL A 212 -19.68 11.95 -8.97
N VAL A 213 -18.99 11.75 -7.84
CA VAL A 213 -18.59 12.83 -6.94
C VAL A 213 -17.63 13.80 -7.63
N THR A 214 -16.68 13.30 -8.42
CA THR A 214 -15.74 14.13 -9.19
C THR A 214 -16.47 14.96 -10.25
N PHE A 215 -17.49 14.38 -10.89
CA PHE A 215 -18.30 15.08 -11.88
C PHE A 215 -19.14 16.20 -11.25
N GLN A 216 -19.76 15.94 -10.08
CA GLN A 216 -20.60 16.90 -9.37
C GLN A 216 -19.77 18.02 -8.72
N LYS A 217 -18.69 17.66 -8.01
CA LYS A 217 -17.90 18.59 -7.20
C LYS A 217 -16.68 19.16 -7.90
N LYS A 218 -16.44 18.83 -9.18
CA LYS A 218 -15.27 19.27 -9.97
C LYS A 218 -13.97 19.09 -9.17
N LEU A 219 -13.74 17.89 -8.67
CA LEU A 219 -12.57 17.60 -7.84
C LEU A 219 -11.25 17.73 -8.63
N SER A 220 -10.17 18.00 -7.90
CA SER A 220 -8.81 18.00 -8.46
C SER A 220 -8.44 16.60 -8.99
N LEU A 221 -7.86 16.55 -10.18
CA LEU A 221 -7.54 15.30 -10.88
C LEU A 221 -6.46 14.48 -10.17
N LEU A 222 -5.39 15.12 -9.68
CA LEU A 222 -4.21 14.41 -9.17
C LEU A 222 -4.53 13.51 -7.96
N PRO A 223 -5.25 14.00 -6.92
CA PRO A 223 -5.59 13.14 -5.80
C PRO A 223 -6.64 12.08 -6.18
N VAL A 224 -7.54 12.36 -7.13
CA VAL A 224 -8.50 11.35 -7.62
C VAL A 224 -7.77 10.21 -8.35
N LEU A 225 -6.83 10.52 -9.23
CA LEU A 225 -6.03 9.50 -9.92
C LEU A 225 -5.15 8.70 -8.96
N GLY A 226 -4.54 9.36 -7.98
CA GLY A 226 -3.79 8.70 -6.92
C GLY A 226 -4.67 7.74 -6.13
N LEU A 227 -5.87 8.18 -5.71
CA LEU A 227 -6.84 7.36 -5.01
C LEU A 227 -7.27 6.15 -5.86
N LEU A 228 -7.68 6.36 -7.11
CA LEU A 228 -8.09 5.29 -8.01
C LEU A 228 -6.96 4.28 -8.27
N THR A 229 -5.75 4.75 -8.53
CA THR A 229 -4.58 3.88 -8.78
C THR A 229 -4.26 3.03 -7.54
N ASN A 230 -4.24 3.65 -6.35
CA ASN A 230 -3.98 2.93 -5.11
C ASN A 230 -5.06 1.88 -4.84
N MET A 231 -6.34 2.23 -5.02
CA MET A 231 -7.44 1.28 -4.83
C MET A 231 -7.37 0.11 -5.82
N TYR A 232 -7.00 0.36 -7.07
CA TYR A 232 -6.79 -0.69 -8.07
C TYR A 232 -5.65 -1.64 -7.69
N LEU A 233 -4.49 -1.11 -7.29
CA LEU A 233 -3.37 -1.96 -6.87
C LEU A 233 -3.70 -2.80 -5.63
N MET A 234 -4.58 -2.31 -4.76
CA MET A 234 -5.07 -3.09 -3.63
C MET A 234 -5.95 -4.28 -4.04
N THR A 235 -6.63 -4.26 -5.21
CA THR A 235 -7.43 -5.41 -5.68
C THR A 235 -6.56 -6.54 -6.22
N GLN A 236 -5.32 -6.25 -6.59
CA GLN A 236 -4.38 -7.27 -7.10
C GLN A 236 -3.83 -8.18 -5.98
N LEU A 237 -4.02 -7.79 -4.72
CA LEU A 237 -3.56 -8.56 -3.57
C LEU A 237 -4.59 -9.60 -3.15
N GLY A 238 -4.13 -10.80 -2.78
CA GLY A 238 -4.99 -11.91 -2.40
C GLY A 238 -5.86 -11.64 -1.16
N ILE A 239 -6.98 -12.37 -1.03
CA ILE A 239 -7.93 -12.21 0.09
C ILE A 239 -7.31 -12.50 1.47
N ASN A 240 -6.28 -13.34 1.51
CA ASN A 240 -5.54 -13.63 2.73
C ASN A 240 -4.86 -12.37 3.26
N ASN A 241 -4.29 -11.55 2.36
CA ASN A 241 -3.61 -10.29 2.69
C ASN A 241 -4.61 -9.26 3.22
N TRP A 242 -5.78 -9.15 2.59
CA TRP A 242 -6.88 -8.31 3.06
C TRP A 242 -7.37 -8.70 4.46
N THR A 243 -7.46 -10.00 4.74
CA THR A 243 -7.88 -10.49 6.06
C THR A 243 -6.87 -10.09 7.14
N MET A 244 -5.57 -10.24 6.87
CA MET A 244 -4.50 -9.81 7.78
C MET A 244 -4.51 -8.30 7.98
N PHE A 245 -4.64 -7.53 6.89
CA PHE A 245 -4.76 -6.08 6.94
C PHE A 245 -5.93 -5.64 7.83
N LEU A 246 -7.12 -6.24 7.67
CA LEU A 246 -8.29 -5.94 8.49
C LEU A 246 -8.06 -6.29 9.96
N ILE A 247 -7.41 -7.42 10.26
CA ILE A 247 -7.05 -7.78 11.64
C ILE A 247 -6.14 -6.71 12.25
N TRP A 248 -5.07 -6.31 11.56
CA TRP A 248 -4.16 -5.26 12.03
C TRP A 248 -4.84 -3.90 12.18
N LEU A 249 -5.73 -3.54 11.25
CA LEU A 249 -6.54 -2.34 11.34
C LEU A 249 -7.46 -2.36 12.56
N LEU A 250 -8.14 -3.48 12.81
CA LEU A 250 -9.02 -3.65 13.96
C LEU A 250 -8.25 -3.59 15.28
N ILE A 251 -7.06 -4.20 15.35
CA ILE A 251 -6.17 -4.07 16.51
C ILE A 251 -5.77 -2.61 16.73
N GLY A 252 -5.37 -1.90 15.67
CA GLY A 252 -5.02 -0.49 15.74
C GLY A 252 -6.18 0.38 16.21
N LEU A 253 -7.38 0.14 15.67
CA LEU A 253 -8.61 0.82 16.09
C LEU A 253 -8.99 0.50 17.53
N ALA A 254 -8.84 -0.76 17.97
CA ALA A 254 -9.10 -1.15 19.35
C ALA A 254 -8.16 -0.41 20.32
N ILE A 255 -6.87 -0.33 20.01
CA ILE A 255 -5.90 0.45 20.80
C ILE A 255 -6.27 1.95 20.79
N TYR A 256 -6.67 2.48 19.63
CA TYR A 256 -7.11 3.86 19.51
C TYR A 256 -8.34 4.16 20.38
N PHE A 257 -9.41 3.37 20.30
CA PHE A 257 -10.63 3.64 21.06
C PHE A 257 -10.49 3.36 22.55
N THR A 258 -9.68 2.37 22.94
CA THR A 258 -9.46 2.04 24.37
C THR A 258 -8.54 3.04 25.06
N TYR A 259 -7.43 3.42 24.43
CA TYR A 259 -6.42 4.31 25.01
C TYR A 259 -6.39 5.68 24.35
N GLY A 260 -6.14 5.74 23.04
CA GLY A 260 -5.84 6.96 22.30
C GLY A 260 -6.96 8.02 22.36
N TYR A 261 -8.22 7.62 22.21
CA TYR A 261 -9.38 8.53 22.21
C TYR A 261 -9.57 9.25 23.55
N LYS A 262 -9.35 8.54 24.66
CA LYS A 262 -9.49 9.10 26.03
C LYS A 262 -8.32 9.98 26.44
N HIS A 263 -7.12 9.72 25.90
CA HIS A 263 -5.88 10.42 26.31
C HIS A 263 -5.40 11.46 25.29
N SER A 264 -6.03 11.53 24.11
CA SER A 264 -5.66 12.48 23.05
C SER A 264 -5.76 13.93 23.53
N LYS A 265 -4.68 14.68 23.30
CA LYS A 265 -4.63 16.12 23.62
C LYS A 265 -5.57 16.94 22.74
N LEU A 266 -5.83 16.49 21.51
CA LEU A 266 -6.79 17.12 20.59
C LEU A 266 -8.21 17.08 21.14
N ASN A 267 -8.61 15.97 21.78
CA ASN A 267 -9.92 15.86 22.43
C ASN A 267 -10.01 16.80 23.64
N LYS A 268 -8.95 16.88 24.45
CA LYS A 268 -8.92 17.80 25.60
C LYS A 268 -8.92 19.28 25.20
N ALA A 269 -8.31 19.62 24.06
CA ALA A 269 -8.31 20.98 23.52
C ALA A 269 -9.63 21.39 22.85
N ALA A 270 -10.48 20.43 22.46
CA ALA A 270 -11.80 20.70 21.89
C ALA A 270 -12.92 20.83 22.95
N VAL A 271 -12.67 20.35 24.18
CA VAL A 271 -13.64 20.33 25.29
C VAL A 271 -13.37 21.43 26.34
N GLY A 272 -12.19 22.05 26.33
CA GLY A 272 -11.82 23.17 27.21
C GLY A 272 -11.75 24.49 26.46
#